data_AF-A0A428K7L4-F1
#
_entry.id   AF-A0A428K7L4-F1
#
_cell.length_a   1.000
_cell.length_b   1.000
_cell.length_c   1.000
_cell.angle_alpha   90.00
_cell.angle_beta   90.00
_cell.angle_gamma   90.00
#
_symmetry.space_group_name_H-M   'P 1'
#
loop_
_entity.id
_entity.type
_entity.pdbx_description
1 polymer ?
#
loop_
_entity_poly.entity_id
_entity_poly.type
_entity_poly.pdbx_seq_one_letter_code
_entity_poly.pdbx_strand_id
1 'polypeptide(L)'
;MTIRKPLVLGAVSMWAMANVAYAQQPQSYIRPEADPIYLLNSTTIINGLVADFVPSDIQGIEVYKLSMRTNDNTPLPWQASVGTTGVLIINSTRRVPTESLPQLGRRLKLPGPLQFAIDGHWLSAEATSKLRITPVAIAQLHIIHPTDTQSATVVDIWLKRMPKKEHPPGSIFIR
;
A
#
# COMPACT_ATOMS: atom_id res chain seq x y z
N MET A 1 34.27 4.78 -82.63
CA MET A 1 32.85 5.18 -82.67
C MET A 1 32.17 4.55 -81.46
N THR A 2 31.75 5.38 -80.52
CA THR A 2 31.37 5.02 -79.14
C THR A 2 29.87 4.78 -79.05
N ILE A 3 29.40 3.67 -78.49
CA ILE A 3 27.98 3.47 -78.15
C ILE A 3 27.87 2.90 -76.73
N ARG A 4 27.09 3.62 -75.90
CA ARG A 4 26.89 3.43 -74.46
C ARG A 4 25.82 2.35 -74.17
N LYS A 5 26.01 1.64 -73.05
CA LYS A 5 25.00 0.79 -72.39
C LYS A 5 23.83 1.62 -71.85
N PRO A 6 22.67 0.99 -71.57
CA PRO A 6 21.89 1.34 -70.39
C PRO A 6 21.88 0.19 -69.36
N LEU A 7 22.31 0.55 -68.14
CA LEU A 7 22.18 -0.22 -66.91
C LEU A 7 20.79 0.11 -66.32
N VAL A 8 19.92 -0.87 -66.16
CA VAL A 8 18.62 -0.69 -65.48
C VAL A 8 18.80 -0.96 -63.99
N LEU A 9 18.66 0.09 -63.19
CA LEU A 9 18.71 0.06 -61.73
C LEU A 9 17.29 -0.24 -61.20
N GLY A 10 17.08 -1.42 -60.61
CA GLY A 10 15.83 -1.77 -59.94
C GLY A 10 15.75 -1.14 -58.56
N ALA A 11 14.77 -0.27 -58.33
CA ALA A 11 14.47 0.30 -57.02
C ALA A 11 13.63 -0.69 -56.20
N VAL A 12 14.19 -1.20 -55.10
CA VAL A 12 13.46 -1.98 -54.09
C VAL A 12 12.84 -1.00 -53.10
N SER A 13 11.52 -0.84 -53.15
CA SER A 13 10.75 -0.09 -52.16
C SER A 13 10.54 -0.92 -50.90
N MET A 14 11.32 -0.66 -49.85
CA MET A 14 11.04 -1.17 -48.51
C MET A 14 9.89 -0.37 -47.90
N TRP A 15 8.73 -1.03 -47.75
CA TRP A 15 7.63 -0.53 -46.95
C TRP A 15 7.99 -0.61 -45.47
N ALA A 16 8.24 0.54 -44.86
CA ALA A 16 8.40 0.66 -43.42
C ALA A 16 7.05 0.42 -42.74
N MET A 17 6.90 -0.71 -42.04
CA MET A 17 5.83 -0.87 -41.07
C MET A 17 6.13 0.02 -39.87
N ALA A 18 5.41 1.13 -39.74
CA ALA A 18 5.42 1.94 -38.54
C ALA A 18 4.74 1.14 -37.42
N ASN A 19 5.54 0.56 -36.52
CA ASN A 19 5.04 0.06 -35.24
C ASN A 19 4.46 1.25 -34.46
N VAL A 20 3.14 1.26 -34.28
CA VAL A 20 2.48 2.20 -33.37
C VAL A 20 2.85 1.76 -31.96
N ALA A 21 3.89 2.37 -31.42
CA ALA A 21 4.22 2.26 -30.00
C ALA A 21 3.17 3.05 -29.21
N TYR A 22 2.25 2.34 -28.56
CA TYR A 22 1.43 2.94 -27.51
C TYR A 22 2.34 3.25 -26.33
N ALA A 23 2.88 4.47 -26.30
CA ALA A 23 3.52 5.00 -25.12
C ALA A 23 2.46 5.00 -24.01
N GLN A 24 2.60 4.07 -23.05
CA GLN A 24 1.82 4.12 -21.83
C GLN A 24 2.13 5.45 -21.15
N GLN A 25 1.13 6.33 -21.05
CA GLN A 25 1.27 7.54 -20.26
C GLN A 25 1.66 7.13 -18.84
N PRO A 26 2.81 7.58 -18.31
CA PRO A 26 3.12 7.37 -16.91
C PRO A 26 2.06 8.10 -16.10
N GLN A 27 1.08 7.38 -15.57
CA GLN A 27 0.16 7.92 -14.58
C GLN A 27 1.03 8.39 -13.41
N SER A 28 1.08 9.71 -13.24
CA SER A 28 1.80 10.32 -12.14
C SER A 28 1.13 9.86 -10.85
N TYR A 29 1.83 9.00 -10.12
CA TYR A 29 1.40 8.40 -8.87
C TYR A 29 1.38 9.46 -7.76
N ILE A 30 0.21 10.01 -7.44
CA ILE A 30 0.07 10.92 -6.30
C ILE A 30 -0.29 10.07 -5.09
N ARG A 31 0.71 9.72 -4.27
CA ARG A 31 0.48 9.11 -2.96
C ARG A 31 -0.30 10.12 -2.10
N PRO A 32 -1.50 9.78 -1.63
CA PRO A 32 -2.26 10.73 -0.85
C PRO A 32 -1.66 10.85 0.57
N GLU A 33 -1.82 12.02 1.19
CA GLU A 33 -1.22 12.42 2.48
C GLU A 33 -1.36 11.33 3.57
N ALA A 34 -0.30 11.06 4.33
CA ALA A 34 -0.17 9.80 5.04
C ALA A 34 -0.87 9.83 6.42
N ASP A 35 -1.86 8.94 6.61
CA ASP A 35 -2.65 8.81 7.84
C ASP A 35 -2.00 7.80 8.82
N PRO A 36 -2.28 7.88 10.13
CA PRO A 36 -1.80 6.87 11.07
C PRO A 36 -2.48 5.51 10.84
N ILE A 37 -1.78 4.45 11.25
CA ILE A 37 -2.34 3.10 11.26
C ILE A 37 -3.05 2.85 12.59
N TYR A 38 -4.29 2.36 12.50
CA TYR A 38 -5.08 2.00 13.67
C TYR A 38 -5.05 0.49 13.84
N LEU A 39 -4.55 0.03 14.99
CA LEU A 39 -4.48 -1.38 15.37
C LEU A 39 -5.44 -1.66 16.51
N LEU A 40 -6.24 -2.71 16.37
CA LEU A 40 -6.97 -3.33 17.46
C LEU A 40 -6.08 -4.40 18.10
N ASN A 41 -5.90 -4.32 19.42
CA ASN A 41 -5.12 -5.28 20.22
C ASN A 41 -3.76 -5.62 19.58
N SER A 42 -3.05 -4.57 19.14
CA SER A 42 -1.69 -4.58 18.57
C SER A 42 -1.46 -5.38 17.28
N THR A 43 -2.47 -6.06 16.75
CA THR A 43 -2.28 -7.05 15.66
C THR A 43 -3.24 -6.88 14.49
N THR A 44 -4.37 -6.21 14.70
CA THR A 44 -5.45 -6.14 13.71
C THR A 44 -5.62 -4.73 13.16
N ILE A 45 -5.43 -4.53 11.87
CA ILE A 45 -5.64 -3.23 11.23
C ILE A 45 -7.13 -2.94 11.08
N ILE A 46 -7.56 -1.81 11.64
CA ILE A 46 -8.97 -1.36 11.74
C ILE A 46 -9.19 0.05 11.19
N ASN A 47 -8.31 0.51 10.29
CA ASN A 47 -8.53 1.75 9.54
C ASN A 47 -9.96 1.79 8.98
N GLY A 48 -10.65 2.93 9.06
CA GLY A 48 -12.05 3.04 8.64
C GLY A 48 -13.11 2.38 9.54
N LEU A 49 -12.75 1.68 10.62
CA LEU A 49 -13.69 1.12 11.62
C LEU A 49 -13.68 1.84 12.97
N VAL A 50 -12.67 2.67 13.24
CA VAL A 50 -12.50 3.30 14.58
C VAL A 50 -13.72 4.14 14.98
N ALA A 51 -14.37 4.79 14.01
CA ALA A 51 -15.58 5.57 14.24
C ALA A 51 -16.77 4.72 14.75
N ASP A 52 -16.74 3.41 14.52
CA ASP A 52 -17.82 2.50 14.93
C ASP A 52 -17.63 1.99 16.37
N PHE A 53 -16.51 2.31 17.03
CA PHE A 53 -16.25 1.88 18.40
C PHE A 53 -16.99 2.77 19.41
N VAL A 54 -17.71 2.12 20.33
CA VAL A 54 -18.30 2.80 21.48
C VAL A 54 -17.20 2.98 22.53
N PRO A 55 -17.09 4.16 23.19
CA PRO A 55 -16.05 4.38 24.20
C PRO A 55 -16.04 3.36 25.35
N SER A 56 -17.18 2.77 25.69
CA SER A 56 -17.29 1.70 26.71
C SER A 56 -16.54 0.42 26.34
N ASP A 57 -16.31 0.18 25.06
CA ASP A 57 -15.62 -1.02 24.57
C ASP A 57 -14.10 -0.83 24.59
N ILE A 58 -13.62 0.40 24.76
CA ILE A 58 -12.20 0.76 24.71
C ILE A 58 -11.62 0.68 26.13
N GLN A 59 -10.68 -0.23 26.31
CA GLN A 59 -9.96 -0.40 27.57
C GLN A 59 -8.74 0.51 27.69
N GLY A 60 -8.15 0.88 26.54
CA GLY A 60 -7.00 1.75 26.50
C GLY A 60 -6.60 2.13 25.08
N ILE A 61 -5.83 3.21 24.96
CA ILE A 61 -5.26 3.68 23.71
C ILE A 61 -3.76 3.91 23.92
N GLU A 62 -2.94 3.31 23.07
CA GLU A 62 -1.51 3.53 23.04
C GLU A 62 -1.14 4.24 21.74
N VAL A 63 -0.34 5.30 21.85
CA VAL A 63 0.07 6.11 20.70
C VAL A 63 1.57 5.93 20.50
N TYR A 64 1.94 5.37 19.36
CA TYR A 64 3.33 5.20 18.96
C TYR A 64 3.67 6.17 17.86
N LYS A 65 4.54 7.11 18.17
CA LYS A 65 5.17 8.01 17.19
C LYS A 65 6.68 7.88 17.31
N LEU A 66 7.37 7.82 16.19
CA LEU A 66 8.83 7.72 16.17
C LEU A 66 9.51 8.87 16.95
N SER A 67 8.89 10.05 16.97
CA SER A 67 9.33 11.24 17.72
C SER A 67 9.05 11.20 19.22
N MET A 68 8.23 10.27 19.72
CA MET A 68 7.88 10.11 21.15
C MET A 68 8.70 8.99 21.83
N ARG A 69 9.80 8.55 21.21
CA ARG A 69 10.63 7.45 21.69
C ARG A 69 11.39 7.87 22.96
N THR A 70 10.81 7.64 24.12
CA THR A 70 11.52 7.46 25.38
C THR A 70 11.93 6.00 25.53
N ASN A 71 13.01 5.75 26.26
CA ASN A 71 13.88 4.57 26.13
C ASN A 71 13.22 3.22 26.51
N ASP A 72 12.00 3.24 27.06
CA ASP A 72 11.34 2.07 27.65
C ASP A 72 10.23 1.44 26.79
N ASN A 73 9.75 2.12 25.74
CA ASN A 73 8.73 1.57 24.83
C ASN A 73 9.36 1.19 23.49
N THR A 74 9.84 -0.05 23.38
CA THR A 74 10.39 -0.58 22.12
C THR A 74 9.23 -1.04 21.23
N PRO A 75 8.91 -0.34 20.12
CA PRO A 75 7.90 -0.82 19.19
C PRO A 75 8.37 -2.13 18.54
N LEU A 76 7.42 -2.95 18.10
CA LEU A 76 7.76 -4.11 17.25
C LEU A 76 8.51 -3.61 16.00
N PRO A 77 9.51 -4.35 15.50
CA PRO A 77 10.36 -3.88 14.39
C PRO A 77 9.57 -3.40 13.16
N TRP A 78 8.41 -3.99 12.90
CA TRP A 78 7.54 -3.62 11.80
C TRP A 78 6.71 -2.35 12.07
N GLN A 79 6.38 -2.06 13.33
CA GLN A 79 5.74 -0.80 13.69
C GLN A 79 6.68 0.38 13.44
N ALA A 80 8.00 0.16 13.52
CA ALA A 80 8.99 1.16 13.14
C ALA A 80 9.09 1.36 11.61
N SER A 81 8.87 0.31 10.80
CA SER A 81 8.94 0.42 9.33
C SER A 81 7.71 1.08 8.70
N VAL A 82 6.55 0.98 9.36
CA VAL A 82 5.30 1.61 8.93
C VAL A 82 4.98 2.89 9.72
N GLY A 83 5.65 3.12 10.85
CA GLY A 83 5.39 4.19 11.82
C GLY A 83 5.85 5.60 11.43
N THR A 84 6.19 5.87 10.17
CA THR A 84 6.48 7.24 9.71
C THR A 84 5.30 8.18 9.91
N THR A 85 4.06 7.68 9.87
CA THR A 85 2.83 8.42 10.19
C THR A 85 2.31 8.23 11.62
N GLY A 86 2.92 7.30 12.37
CA GLY A 86 2.47 6.89 13.69
C GLY A 86 1.47 5.73 13.66
N VAL A 87 1.45 4.97 14.75
CA VAL A 87 0.56 3.83 14.98
C VAL A 87 -0.25 4.12 16.24
N LEU A 88 -1.57 3.96 16.16
CA LEU A 88 -2.47 4.01 17.32
C LEU A 88 -2.98 2.60 17.60
N ILE A 89 -2.76 2.11 18.81
CA ILE A 89 -3.29 0.84 19.29
C ILE A 89 -4.51 1.13 20.15
N ILE A 90 -5.63 0.50 19.82
CA ILE A 90 -6.87 0.51 20.58
C ILE A 90 -6.99 -0.87 21.21
N ASN A 91 -6.92 -0.92 22.53
CA ASN A 91 -7.16 -2.12 23.31
C ASN A 91 -8.65 -2.22 23.60
N SER A 92 -9.29 -3.30 23.17
CA SER A 92 -10.73 -3.48 23.29
C SER A 92 -11.11 -4.97 23.33
N THR A 93 -12.20 -5.27 24.04
CA THR A 93 -12.81 -6.62 24.07
C THR A 93 -13.62 -6.91 22.80
N ARG A 94 -13.91 -5.89 21.98
CA ARG A 94 -14.69 -6.03 20.77
C ARG A 94 -13.97 -6.92 19.77
N ARG A 95 -14.72 -7.85 19.18
CA ARG A 95 -14.25 -8.68 18.07
C ARG A 95 -14.74 -8.11 16.75
N VAL A 96 -13.86 -8.11 15.76
CA VAL A 96 -14.16 -7.68 14.38
C VAL A 96 -13.76 -8.80 13.41
N PRO A 97 -14.45 -8.95 12.27
CA PRO A 97 -14.06 -9.90 11.22
C PRO A 97 -12.69 -9.54 10.66
N THR A 98 -11.76 -10.50 10.65
CA THR A 98 -10.38 -10.28 10.20
C THR A 98 -9.86 -11.45 9.38
N GLU A 99 -8.95 -11.17 8.47
CA GLU A 99 -8.14 -12.16 7.77
C GLU A 99 -6.65 -11.86 7.98
N SER A 100 -5.81 -12.90 7.94
CA SER A 100 -4.35 -12.69 7.91
C SER A 100 -3.90 -12.26 6.52
N LEU A 101 -2.75 -11.59 6.41
CA LEU A 101 -2.23 -11.17 5.10
C LEU A 101 -2.02 -12.35 4.13
N PRO A 102 -1.48 -13.52 4.56
CA PRO A 102 -1.43 -14.70 3.70
C PRO A 102 -2.81 -15.20 3.26
N GLN A 103 -3.85 -15.09 4.10
CA GLN A 103 -5.23 -15.45 3.72
C GLN A 103 -5.77 -14.49 2.65
N LEU A 104 -5.52 -13.19 2.80
CA LEU A 104 -5.84 -12.18 1.78
C LEU A 104 -5.16 -12.53 0.44
N GLY A 105 -3.87 -12.85 0.45
CA GLY A 105 -3.13 -13.26 -0.76
C GLY A 105 -3.72 -14.49 -1.45
N ARG A 106 -4.13 -15.51 -0.67
CA ARG A 106 -4.81 -16.71 -1.20
C ARG A 106 -6.18 -16.37 -1.80
N ARG A 107 -6.95 -15.49 -1.14
CA ARG A 107 -8.26 -15.02 -1.62
C ARG A 107 -8.17 -14.32 -2.97
N LEU A 108 -7.07 -13.59 -3.21
CA LEU A 108 -6.78 -12.92 -4.47
C LEU A 108 -6.30 -13.88 -5.58
N LYS A 109 -6.04 -15.15 -5.27
CA LYS A 109 -5.55 -16.18 -6.22
C LYS A 109 -4.27 -15.77 -6.97
N LEU A 110 -3.38 -15.04 -6.29
CA LEU A 110 -2.13 -14.57 -6.89
C LEU A 110 -1.10 -15.71 -6.96
N PRO A 111 -0.43 -15.91 -8.11
CA PRO A 111 0.58 -16.95 -8.27
C PRO A 111 1.93 -16.53 -7.65
N GLY A 112 2.72 -17.53 -7.25
CA GLY A 112 4.11 -17.34 -6.82
C GLY A 112 4.26 -16.82 -5.38
N PRO A 113 5.51 -16.50 -4.98
CA PRO A 113 5.78 -15.91 -3.67
C PRO A 113 5.17 -14.51 -3.58
N LEU A 114 4.53 -14.23 -2.44
CA LEU A 114 3.90 -12.94 -2.16
C LEU A 114 4.73 -12.14 -1.15
N GLN A 115 4.87 -10.85 -1.40
CA GLN A 115 5.38 -9.87 -0.46
C GLN A 115 4.30 -8.83 -0.16
N PHE A 116 4.19 -8.39 1.09
CA PHE A 116 3.15 -7.45 1.50
C PHE A 116 3.75 -6.08 1.81
N ALA A 117 2.99 -5.04 1.46
CA ALA A 117 3.26 -3.68 1.88
C ALA A 117 1.96 -3.02 2.39
N ILE A 118 2.10 -2.01 3.23
CA ILE A 118 1.00 -1.16 3.71
C ILE A 118 1.33 0.27 3.35
N ASP A 119 0.48 0.93 2.58
CA ASP A 119 0.69 2.29 2.07
C ASP A 119 2.10 2.48 1.47
N GLY A 120 2.58 1.45 0.77
CA GLY A 120 3.90 1.34 0.15
C GLY A 120 5.08 1.19 1.12
N HIS A 121 4.83 0.77 2.36
CA HIS A 121 5.86 0.35 3.33
C HIS A 121 5.95 -1.16 3.38
N TRP A 122 7.11 -1.71 3.02
CA TRP A 122 7.35 -3.15 3.05
C TRP A 122 7.19 -3.74 4.45
N LEU A 123 6.49 -4.86 4.52
CA LEU A 123 6.36 -5.65 5.73
C LEU A 123 7.45 -6.71 5.79
N SER A 124 7.99 -6.94 6.99
CA SER A 124 8.84 -8.09 7.25
C SER A 124 8.02 -9.39 7.22
N ALA A 125 8.70 -10.54 7.09
CA ALA A 125 8.05 -11.84 7.19
C ALA A 125 7.36 -12.03 8.56
N GLU A 126 8.00 -11.55 9.64
CA GLU A 126 7.42 -11.57 10.99
C GLU A 126 6.12 -10.75 11.04
N ALA A 127 6.14 -9.52 10.54
CA ALA A 127 4.95 -8.66 10.48
C ALA A 127 3.82 -9.34 9.70
N THR A 128 4.16 -9.90 8.54
CA THR A 128 3.21 -10.58 7.65
C THR A 128 2.53 -11.77 8.33
N SER A 129 3.26 -12.48 9.22
CA SER A 129 2.73 -13.63 9.95
C SER A 129 1.81 -13.24 11.12
N LYS A 130 2.03 -12.08 11.74
CA LYS A 130 1.31 -11.63 12.94
C LYS A 130 0.14 -10.70 12.62
N LEU A 131 0.29 -9.87 11.59
CA LEU A 131 -0.70 -8.88 11.22
C LEU A 131 -1.95 -9.51 10.62
N ARG A 132 -3.08 -8.96 11.06
CA ARG A 132 -4.40 -9.23 10.52
C ARG A 132 -4.99 -7.92 10.03
N ILE A 133 -5.92 -8.02 9.09
CA ILE A 133 -6.61 -6.85 8.55
C ILE A 133 -8.11 -7.12 8.52
N THR A 134 -8.88 -6.10 8.85
CA THR A 134 -10.32 -6.10 8.60
C THR A 134 -10.55 -5.76 7.13
N PRO A 135 -11.41 -6.48 6.38
CA PRO A 135 -11.63 -6.17 4.96
C PRO A 135 -12.06 -4.73 4.69
N VAL A 136 -12.81 -4.14 5.62
CA VAL A 136 -13.28 -2.75 5.58
C VAL A 136 -12.18 -1.71 5.80
N ALA A 137 -11.01 -2.12 6.31
CA ALA A 137 -9.83 -1.27 6.43
C ALA A 137 -9.05 -1.11 5.14
N ILE A 138 -9.37 -1.90 4.11
CA ILE A 138 -8.75 -1.81 2.80
C ILE A 138 -9.54 -0.80 1.97
N ALA A 139 -8.90 0.32 1.61
CA ALA A 139 -9.43 1.22 0.58
C ALA A 139 -9.19 0.65 -0.81
N GLN A 140 -7.96 0.19 -1.05
CA GLN A 140 -7.54 -0.32 -2.34
C GLN A 140 -6.43 -1.35 -2.17
N LEU A 141 -6.35 -2.30 -3.11
CA LEU A 141 -5.22 -3.22 -3.24
C LEU A 141 -4.48 -2.88 -4.52
N HIS A 142 -3.17 -2.68 -4.42
CA HIS A 142 -2.29 -2.46 -5.54
C HIS A 142 -1.36 -3.68 -5.69
N ILE A 143 -1.48 -4.35 -6.84
CA ILE A 143 -0.75 -5.58 -7.12
C ILE A 143 0.37 -5.25 -8.10
N ILE A 144 1.62 -5.42 -7.65
CA ILE A 144 2.80 -5.25 -8.49
C ILE A 144 3.29 -6.64 -8.86
N HIS A 145 3.24 -6.96 -10.15
CA HIS A 145 3.68 -8.26 -10.64
C HIS A 145 5.22 -8.37 -10.66
N PRO A 146 5.76 -9.59 -10.61
CA PRO A 146 7.19 -9.82 -10.68
C PRO A 146 7.82 -9.16 -11.91
N THR A 147 9.02 -8.63 -11.74
CA THR A 147 9.87 -8.05 -12.79
C THR A 147 11.26 -8.71 -12.73
N ASP A 148 12.13 -8.41 -13.71
CA ASP A 148 13.50 -8.96 -13.74
C ASP A 148 14.33 -8.60 -12.49
N THR A 149 13.96 -7.51 -11.80
CA THR A 149 14.62 -7.05 -10.58
C THR A 149 13.88 -7.45 -9.29
N GLN A 150 12.64 -7.94 -9.39
CA GLN A 150 11.81 -8.34 -8.25
C GLN A 150 11.04 -9.62 -8.57
N SER A 151 11.45 -10.74 -7.98
CA SER A 151 10.88 -12.06 -8.28
C SER A 151 9.54 -12.38 -7.59
N ALA A 152 9.10 -11.55 -6.64
CA ALA A 152 7.86 -11.76 -5.88
C ALA A 152 6.74 -10.80 -6.30
N THR A 153 5.50 -11.29 -6.29
CA THR A 153 4.33 -10.43 -6.46
C THR A 153 4.13 -9.62 -5.19
N VAL A 154 3.93 -8.32 -5.33
CA VAL A 154 3.73 -7.41 -4.21
C VAL A 154 2.26 -7.10 -4.08
N VAL A 155 1.73 -7.28 -2.87
CA VAL A 155 0.40 -6.83 -2.50
C VAL A 155 0.57 -5.61 -1.59
N ASP A 156 0.47 -4.43 -2.18
CA ASP A 156 0.46 -3.17 -1.45
C ASP A 156 -0.99 -2.83 -1.07
N ILE A 157 -1.24 -2.74 0.24
CA ILE A 157 -2.56 -2.54 0.82
C ILE A 157 -2.68 -1.07 1.19
N TRP A 158 -3.62 -0.37 0.56
CA TRP A 158 -3.91 1.00 0.91
C TRP A 158 -5.02 1.07 1.91
N LEU A 159 -4.73 1.75 3.02
CA LEU A 159 -5.65 1.79 4.15
C LEU A 159 -6.73 2.83 3.94
N LYS A 160 -7.93 2.50 4.43
CA LYS A 160 -9.05 3.42 4.45
C LYS A 160 -8.74 4.59 5.37
N ARG A 161 -8.87 5.79 4.81
CA ARG A 161 -8.67 7.03 5.54
C ARG A 161 -9.80 7.27 6.51
N MET A 162 -9.49 7.91 7.63
CA MET A 162 -10.54 8.45 8.48
C MET A 162 -11.13 9.68 7.80
N PRO A 163 -12.47 9.86 7.86
CA PRO A 163 -13.06 11.11 7.43
C PRO A 163 -12.46 12.24 8.29
N LYS A 164 -11.86 13.24 7.65
CA LYS A 164 -11.43 14.46 8.35
C LYS A 164 -12.71 15.12 8.88
N LYS A 165 -12.84 15.24 10.20
CA LYS A 165 -13.97 15.94 10.80
C LYS A 165 -13.81 17.42 10.50
N GLU A 166 -14.76 18.01 9.79
CA GLU A 166 -14.80 19.46 9.64
C GLU A 166 -15.11 20.09 11.01
N HIS A 167 -14.31 21.09 11.37
CA HIS A 167 -14.48 21.80 12.63
C HIS A 167 -15.13 23.16 12.35
N PRO A 168 -16.15 23.56 13.12
CA PRO A 168 -16.76 24.87 12.94
C PRO A 168 -15.73 25.98 13.20
N PRO A 169 -15.89 27.15 12.55
CA PRO A 169 -15.08 28.33 12.85
C PRO A 169 -15.07 28.62 14.34
N GLY A 170 -13.90 28.90 14.91
CA GLY A 170 -13.72 29.15 16.34
C GLY A 170 -13.35 27.92 17.19
N SER A 171 -13.15 26.75 16.58
CA SER A 171 -12.62 25.57 17.30
C SER A 171 -11.17 25.79 17.75
N ILE A 172 -10.91 25.66 19.05
CA ILE A 172 -9.57 25.73 19.62
C ILE A 172 -9.04 24.31 19.84
N PHE A 173 -7.86 24.01 19.30
CA PHE A 173 -7.16 22.75 19.54
C PHE A 173 -6.12 22.96 20.62
N ILE A 174 -6.30 22.28 21.75
CA ILE A 174 -5.29 22.20 22.80
C ILE A 174 -4.28 21.13 22.38
N ARG A 175 -3.00 21.51 22.34
CA ARG A 175 -1.89 20.66 21.94
C ARG A 175 -1.11 20.20 23.16
#